data_AF-A0A951CXN3-F1
#
_entry.id   AF-A0A951CXN3-F1
#
_cell.length_a   1.000
_cell.length_b   1.000
_cell.length_c   1.000
_cell.angle_alpha   90.00
_cell.angle_beta   90.00
_cell.angle_gamma   90.00
#
_symmetry.space_group_name_H-M   'P 1'
#
loop_
_entity.id
_entity.type
_entity.pdbx_description
1 polymer ?
#
loop_
_entity_poly.entity_id
_entity_poly.type
_entity_poly.pdbx_seq_one_letter_code
_entity_poly.pdbx_strand_id
1 'polypeptide(L)'
;AVYAREEARRRGNRRVGTDDLVLGLLREPDVAQVLGCDLGAAREALDAIDREALVAIGIDRPLDAPPVPTREPALSGRRAVLKAVLTDHLPMTPVAKRALEEGGKDDRGRWVDTRQKARGWSRERVLIALLSLAPPDPAAALLDALEIDRAAVGARLRETIAGPKAQDGG
;
A
#
# COMPACT_ATOMS: atom_id res chain seq x y z
N ALA A 1 2.98 -6.03 2.82
CA ALA A 1 4.43 -5.76 2.64
C ALA A 1 5.06 -6.52 1.47
N VAL A 2 4.80 -7.81 1.27
CA VAL A 2 5.34 -8.57 0.12
C VAL A 2 4.84 -7.98 -1.20
N TYR A 3 3.53 -7.78 -1.36
CA TYR A 3 2.98 -7.21 -2.58
C TYR A 3 3.47 -5.79 -2.89
N ALA A 4 3.64 -4.93 -1.88
CA ALA A 4 4.22 -3.60 -2.10
C ALA A 4 5.66 -3.66 -2.65
N ARG A 5 6.45 -4.67 -2.27
CA ARG A 5 7.77 -4.87 -2.88
C ARG A 5 7.67 -5.31 -4.33
N GLU A 6 6.68 -6.13 -4.67
CA GLU A 6 6.45 -6.53 -6.06
C GLU A 6 5.99 -5.35 -6.92
N GLU A 7 5.15 -4.45 -6.41
CA GLU A 7 4.77 -3.21 -7.12
C GLU A 7 5.98 -2.29 -7.32
N ALA A 8 6.79 -2.10 -6.28
CA ALA A 8 8.04 -1.35 -6.39
C ALA A 8 8.97 -1.97 -7.45
N ARG A 9 9.12 -3.30 -7.48
CA ARG A 9 9.93 -4.01 -8.49
C ARG A 9 9.37 -3.87 -9.89
N ARG A 10 8.05 -4.03 -10.04
CA ARG A 10 7.34 -3.88 -11.33
C ARG A 10 7.69 -2.55 -11.99
N ARG A 11 7.80 -1.49 -11.18
CA ARG A 11 8.14 -0.12 -11.60
C ARG A 11 9.64 0.18 -11.61
N GLY A 12 10.50 -0.78 -11.25
CA GLY A 12 11.96 -0.58 -11.19
C GLY A 12 12.44 0.26 -10.00
N ASN A 13 11.59 0.47 -8.99
CA ASN A 13 11.94 1.23 -7.80
C ASN A 13 13.00 0.50 -6.97
N ARG A 14 13.96 1.26 -6.45
CA ARG A 14 15.02 0.76 -5.54
C ARG A 14 14.59 0.70 -4.07
N ARG A 15 13.45 1.32 -3.76
CA ARG A 15 12.85 1.37 -2.42
C ARG A 15 11.34 1.24 -2.55
N VAL A 16 10.69 0.68 -1.55
CA VAL A 16 9.23 0.65 -1.45
C VAL A 16 8.74 2.01 -0.96
N GLY A 17 7.94 2.69 -1.78
CA GLY A 17 7.25 3.94 -1.47
C GLY A 17 5.90 3.74 -0.76
N THR A 18 5.19 4.84 -0.51
CA THR A 18 3.85 4.83 0.07
C THR A 18 2.79 4.46 -0.97
N ASP A 19 2.95 4.92 -2.20
CA ASP A 19 2.20 4.51 -3.40
C ASP A 19 2.30 2.98 -3.62
N ASP A 20 3.50 2.42 -3.52
CA ASP A 20 3.70 0.97 -3.60
C ASP A 20 2.95 0.21 -2.48
N LEU A 21 2.79 0.81 -1.29
CA LEU A 21 1.97 0.23 -0.23
C LEU A 21 0.48 0.26 -0.58
N VAL A 22 -0.02 1.35 -1.16
CA VAL A 22 -1.42 1.44 -1.64
C VAL A 22 -1.67 0.37 -2.70
N LEU A 23 -0.84 0.30 -3.74
CA LEU A 23 -0.95 -0.72 -4.78
C LEU A 23 -0.85 -2.15 -4.21
N GLY A 24 0.06 -2.36 -3.26
CA GLY A 24 0.21 -3.65 -2.59
C GLY A 24 -1.02 -4.07 -1.77
N LEU A 25 -1.75 -3.12 -1.18
CA LEU A 25 -2.98 -3.37 -0.43
C LEU A 25 -4.19 -3.60 -1.34
N LEU A 26 -4.26 -2.95 -2.51
CA LEU A 26 -5.32 -3.12 -3.51
C LEU A 26 -5.43 -4.53 -4.11
N ARG A 27 -4.48 -5.42 -3.81
CA ARG A 27 -4.60 -6.85 -4.11
C ARG A 27 -5.59 -7.58 -3.22
N GLU A 28 -5.87 -7.03 -2.04
CA GLU A 28 -6.88 -7.55 -1.14
C GLU A 28 -8.26 -7.03 -1.60
N PRO A 29 -9.23 -7.92 -1.88
CA PRO A 29 -10.49 -7.52 -2.50
C PRO A 29 -11.34 -6.57 -1.63
N ASP A 30 -11.24 -6.72 -0.31
CA ASP A 30 -11.92 -5.82 0.64
C ASP A 30 -11.33 -4.41 0.65
N VAL A 31 -10.02 -4.27 0.40
CA VAL A 31 -9.39 -2.95 0.27
C VAL A 31 -9.84 -2.27 -1.02
N ALA A 32 -9.87 -3.01 -2.13
CA ALA A 32 -10.39 -2.51 -3.40
C ALA A 32 -11.86 -2.04 -3.27
N GLN A 33 -12.69 -2.83 -2.58
CA GLN A 33 -14.08 -2.45 -2.30
C GLN A 33 -14.18 -1.18 -1.44
N VAL A 34 -13.34 -1.06 -0.41
CA VAL A 34 -13.37 0.11 0.49
C VAL A 34 -12.93 1.40 -0.22
N LEU A 35 -11.88 1.32 -1.04
CA LEU A 35 -11.37 2.45 -1.82
C LEU A 35 -12.23 2.77 -3.04
N GLY A 36 -13.02 1.82 -3.53
CA GLY A 36 -13.86 2.01 -4.71
C GLY A 36 -13.11 1.94 -6.03
N CYS A 37 -11.88 1.41 -6.04
CA CYS A 37 -11.07 1.23 -7.23
C CYS A 37 -10.31 -0.10 -7.18
N ASP A 38 -9.95 -0.63 -8.34
CA ASP A 38 -9.11 -1.82 -8.44
C ASP A 38 -7.63 -1.46 -8.64
N LEU A 39 -6.77 -2.49 -8.55
CA LEU A 39 -5.34 -2.36 -8.75
C LEU A 39 -4.97 -1.90 -10.18
N GLY A 40 -5.78 -2.22 -11.19
CA GLY A 40 -5.53 -1.82 -12.57
C GLY A 40 -5.65 -0.30 -12.73
N ALA A 41 -6.80 0.24 -12.31
CA ALA A 41 -7.06 1.68 -12.32
C ALA A 41 -6.02 2.46 -11.51
N ALA A 42 -5.62 1.95 -10.33
CA ALA A 42 -4.59 2.58 -9.52
C ALA A 42 -3.20 2.58 -10.19
N ARG A 43 -2.84 1.52 -10.92
CA ARG A 43 -1.59 1.50 -11.70
C ARG A 43 -1.64 2.50 -12.85
N GLU A 44 -2.75 2.55 -13.58
CA GLU A 44 -2.92 3.49 -14.69
C GLU A 44 -2.85 4.95 -14.23
N ALA A 45 -3.51 5.29 -13.12
CA ALA A 45 -3.45 6.61 -12.51
C ALA A 45 -2.02 6.99 -12.09
N LEU A 46 -1.28 6.05 -11.48
CA LEU A 46 0.11 6.30 -11.08
C LEU A 46 1.04 6.48 -12.30
N ASP A 47 0.87 5.65 -13.32
CA ASP A 47 1.62 5.76 -14.58
C ASP A 47 1.30 7.09 -15.29
N ALA A 48 0.08 7.62 -15.16
CA ALA A 48 -0.29 8.94 -15.68
C ALA A 48 0.39 10.08 -14.90
N ILE A 49 0.39 10.03 -13.56
CA ILE A 49 1.10 11.01 -12.71
C ILE A 49 2.59 11.05 -13.06
N ASP A 50 3.23 9.88 -13.19
CA ASP A 50 4.65 9.80 -13.53
C ASP A 50 4.93 10.43 -14.92
N ARG A 51 4.07 10.17 -15.92
CA ARG A 51 4.17 10.79 -17.25
C ARG A 51 4.00 12.31 -17.18
N GLU A 52 3.00 12.80 -16.46
CA GLU A 52 2.76 14.24 -16.28
C GLU A 52 3.95 14.93 -15.60
N ALA A 53 4.54 14.30 -14.58
CA ALA A 53 5.72 14.81 -13.90
C ALA A 53 6.95 14.87 -14.83
N LEU A 54 7.14 13.87 -15.69
CA LEU A 54 8.21 13.87 -16.70
C LEU A 54 8.01 14.98 -17.74
N VAL A 55 6.79 15.13 -18.25
CA VAL A 55 6.44 16.21 -19.20
C VAL A 55 6.67 17.57 -18.57
N ALA A 56 6.31 17.76 -17.30
CA ALA A 56 6.50 19.02 -16.57
C ALA A 56 7.97 19.45 -16.47
N ILE A 57 8.93 18.51 -16.55
CA ILE A 57 10.37 18.80 -16.58
C ILE A 57 10.98 18.74 -17.99
N GLY A 58 10.14 18.70 -19.03
CA GLY A 58 10.55 18.72 -20.44
C GLY A 58 10.94 17.36 -21.02
N ILE A 59 10.57 16.26 -20.35
CA ILE A 59 10.79 14.89 -20.84
C ILE A 59 9.48 14.37 -21.43
N ASP A 60 9.32 14.56 -22.75
CA ASP A 60 8.11 14.20 -23.52
C ASP A 60 8.35 13.03 -24.49
N ARG A 61 9.30 12.14 -24.16
CA ARG A 61 9.50 10.91 -24.92
C ARG A 61 8.84 9.74 -24.21
N PRO A 62 8.05 8.92 -24.93
CA PRO A 62 7.49 7.72 -24.33
C PRO A 62 8.64 6.80 -23.91
N LEU A 63 8.67 6.48 -22.61
CA LEU A 63 9.48 5.38 -22.11
C LEU A 63 8.72 4.09 -22.46
N ASP A 64 8.94 3.57 -23.67
CA ASP A 64 8.32 2.33 -24.18
C ASP A 64 8.88 1.05 -23.52
N ALA A 65 9.33 1.16 -22.27
CA ALA A 65 9.76 0.01 -21.50
C ALA A 65 8.51 -0.66 -20.87
N PRO A 66 8.20 -1.92 -21.21
CA PRO A 66 7.13 -2.63 -20.52
C PRO A 66 7.48 -2.75 -19.02
N PRO A 67 6.47 -2.79 -18.14
CA PRO A 67 6.70 -2.99 -16.70
C PRO A 67 7.47 -4.29 -16.48
N VAL A 68 8.35 -4.31 -15.47
CA VAL A 68 9.07 -5.52 -15.11
C VAL A 68 8.04 -6.58 -14.69
N PRO A 69 8.07 -7.80 -15.27
CA PRO A 69 7.14 -8.84 -14.89
C PRO A 69 7.20 -9.07 -13.39
N THR A 70 6.03 -9.03 -12.73
CA THR A 70 5.96 -9.37 -11.31
C THR A 70 6.40 -10.81 -11.13
N ARG A 71 7.24 -11.07 -10.12
CA ARG A 71 7.62 -12.45 -9.83
C ARG A 71 6.46 -13.11 -9.11
N GLU A 72 5.60 -13.80 -9.86
CA GLU A 72 4.92 -14.94 -9.26
C GLU A 72 6.01 -15.93 -8.86
N PRO A 73 6.14 -16.33 -7.60
CA PRO A 73 7.28 -17.14 -7.17
C PRO A 73 7.18 -18.55 -7.75
N ALA A 74 7.64 -18.71 -8.98
CA ALA A 74 7.95 -20.00 -9.61
C ALA A 74 9.31 -20.49 -9.08
N LEU A 75 9.39 -20.70 -7.76
CA LEU A 75 10.59 -21.23 -7.11
C LEU A 75 10.29 -22.66 -6.67
N SER A 76 10.88 -23.62 -7.36
CA SER A 76 10.79 -25.05 -7.02
C SER A 76 11.55 -25.32 -5.72
N GLY A 77 10.82 -25.29 -4.61
CA GLY A 77 11.30 -25.70 -3.29
C GLY A 77 11.34 -24.58 -2.25
N ARG A 78 10.71 -24.84 -1.10
CA ARG A 78 10.54 -23.89 0.02
C ARG A 78 11.82 -23.17 0.46
N ARG A 79 12.99 -23.83 0.43
CA ARG A 79 14.26 -23.23 0.89
C ARG A 79 14.82 -22.19 -0.07
N ALA A 80 14.73 -22.42 -1.38
CA ALA A 80 15.16 -21.45 -2.39
C ALA A 80 14.22 -20.24 -2.41
N VAL A 81 12.91 -20.47 -2.25
CA VAL A 81 11.90 -19.42 -2.02
C VAL A 81 12.28 -18.57 -0.81
N LEU A 82 12.52 -19.20 0.35
CA LEU A 82 12.83 -18.48 1.58
C LEU A 82 14.11 -17.67 1.46
N LYS A 83 15.18 -18.24 0.88
CA LYS A 83 16.45 -17.54 0.72
C LYS A 83 16.30 -16.34 -0.20
N ALA A 84 15.67 -16.51 -1.36
CA ALA A 84 15.42 -15.41 -2.30
C ALA A 84 14.58 -14.30 -1.64
N VAL A 85 13.48 -14.66 -0.96
CA VAL A 85 12.62 -13.71 -0.23
C VAL A 85 13.39 -12.97 0.87
N LEU A 86 14.29 -13.66 1.58
CA LEU A 86 15.10 -13.07 2.65
C LEU A 86 16.24 -12.21 2.12
N THR A 87 16.87 -12.54 0.99
CA THR A 87 18.00 -11.76 0.44
C THR A 87 17.53 -10.63 -0.48
N ASP A 88 16.35 -10.76 -1.07
CA ASP A 88 15.81 -9.81 -2.03
C ASP A 88 14.75 -8.91 -1.35
N HIS A 89 15.13 -8.31 -0.23
CA HIS A 89 14.26 -7.36 0.48
C HIS A 89 14.55 -5.94 -0.01
N LEU A 90 13.62 -5.38 -0.77
CA LEU A 90 13.68 -3.97 -1.11
C LEU A 90 13.44 -3.13 0.16
N PRO A 91 14.35 -2.20 0.53
CA PRO A 91 14.16 -1.37 1.71
C PRO A 91 12.99 -0.39 1.50
N MET A 92 12.32 0.00 2.59
CA MET A 92 11.24 0.98 2.55
C MET A 92 11.77 2.40 2.68
N THR A 93 11.04 3.38 2.16
CA THR A 93 11.23 4.78 2.55
C THR A 93 10.83 4.96 4.02
N PRO A 94 11.32 6.00 4.72
CA PRO A 94 10.94 6.25 6.12
C PRO A 94 9.43 6.44 6.31
N VAL A 95 8.76 7.12 5.37
CA VAL A 95 7.32 7.37 5.43
C VAL A 95 6.54 6.06 5.22
N ALA A 96 6.91 5.26 4.21
CA ALA A 96 6.30 3.95 3.98
C ALA A 96 6.49 3.02 5.19
N LYS A 97 7.69 3.02 5.80
CA LYS A 97 7.96 2.24 7.00
C LYS A 97 7.06 2.67 8.16
N ARG A 98 6.93 3.97 8.42
CA ARG A 98 6.05 4.50 9.48
C ARG A 98 4.58 4.14 9.25
N ALA A 99 4.09 4.31 8.02
CA ALA A 99 2.72 3.95 7.66
C ALA A 99 2.45 2.45 7.87
N LEU A 100 3.41 1.59 7.51
CA LEU A 100 3.31 0.16 7.78
C LEU A 100 3.24 -0.12 9.29
N GLU A 101 4.14 0.49 10.08
CA GLU A 101 4.22 0.30 11.54
C GLU A 101 2.92 0.64 12.29
N GLU A 102 2.06 1.51 11.75
CA GLU A 102 0.71 1.76 12.30
C GLU A 102 -0.16 0.50 12.35
N GLY A 103 0.06 -0.46 11.44
CA GLY A 103 -0.61 -1.76 11.46
C GLY A 103 -0.34 -2.60 12.70
N GLY A 104 0.78 -2.35 13.39
CA GLY A 104 1.19 -3.04 14.61
C GLY A 104 0.84 -2.30 15.91
N LYS A 105 0.07 -1.21 15.83
CA LYS A 105 -0.31 -0.38 16.98
C LYS A 105 -1.78 -0.54 17.35
N ASP A 106 -2.12 -0.30 18.61
CA ASP A 106 -3.50 -0.17 19.10
C ASP A 106 -4.03 1.27 18.92
N ASP A 107 -5.28 1.54 19.32
CA ASP A 107 -5.92 2.86 19.24
C ASP A 107 -5.23 3.95 20.06
N ARG A 108 -4.36 3.54 20.98
CA ARG A 108 -3.57 4.42 21.83
C ARG A 108 -2.13 4.54 21.32
N GLY A 109 -1.83 4.03 20.12
CA GLY A 109 -0.50 4.09 19.50
C GLY A 109 0.52 3.14 20.11
N ARG A 110 0.12 2.20 20.98
CA ARG A 110 1.02 1.22 21.61
C ARG A 110 1.13 -0.04 20.76
N TRP A 111 2.31 -0.64 20.73
CA TRP A 111 2.52 -1.93 20.08
C TRP A 111 1.62 -3.02 20.68
N VAL A 112 0.90 -3.74 19.83
CA VAL A 112 0.08 -4.89 20.26
C VAL A 112 0.98 -6.07 20.65
N ASP A 113 0.60 -6.82 21.69
CA ASP A 113 1.45 -7.87 22.27
C ASP A 113 1.84 -8.96 21.24
N THR A 114 3.11 -9.33 21.32
CA THR A 114 3.81 -10.29 20.48
C THR A 114 3.26 -11.72 20.49
N ARG A 115 2.42 -12.11 21.45
CA ARG A 115 1.71 -13.41 21.39
C ARG A 115 0.52 -13.40 20.43
N GLN A 116 -0.07 -12.23 20.16
CA GLN A 116 -1.05 -12.01 19.09
C GLN A 116 -0.39 -11.67 17.73
N LYS A 117 0.95 -11.54 17.66
CA LYS A 117 1.70 -11.27 16.39
C LYS A 117 1.38 -12.26 15.27
N ALA A 118 1.04 -13.52 15.61
CA ALA A 118 0.72 -14.53 14.60
C ALA A 118 -0.57 -14.21 13.81
N ARG A 119 -1.39 -13.25 14.28
CA ARG A 119 -2.60 -12.74 13.60
C ARG A 119 -2.58 -11.23 13.31
N GLY A 120 -1.58 -10.46 13.77
CA GLY A 120 -1.79 -9.04 14.13
C GLY A 120 -0.96 -8.00 13.37
N TRP A 121 -1.25 -7.78 12.09
CA TRP A 121 -1.02 -6.48 11.44
C TRP A 121 -2.36 -6.04 10.81
N SER A 122 -2.95 -4.95 11.31
CA SER A 122 -4.19 -4.43 10.74
C SER A 122 -3.89 -3.65 9.47
N ARG A 123 -4.37 -4.17 8.34
CA ARG A 123 -4.36 -3.50 7.04
C ARG A 123 -5.17 -2.21 7.07
N GLU A 124 -6.26 -2.19 7.82
CA GLU A 124 -7.15 -1.05 7.99
C GLU A 124 -6.38 0.12 8.62
N ARG A 125 -5.54 -0.15 9.62
CA ARG A 125 -4.66 0.87 10.24
C ARG A 125 -3.58 1.38 9.30
N VAL A 126 -2.95 0.48 8.54
CA VAL A 126 -1.98 0.90 7.51
C VAL A 126 -2.66 1.79 6.48
N LEU A 127 -3.86 1.44 6.04
CA LEU A 127 -4.63 2.21 5.08
C LEU A 127 -5.05 3.58 5.65
N ILE A 128 -5.51 3.65 6.90
CA ILE A 128 -5.79 4.92 7.59
C ILE A 128 -4.55 5.81 7.65
N ALA A 129 -3.37 5.25 7.92
CA ALA A 129 -2.12 5.99 7.94
C ALA A 129 -1.80 6.58 6.55
N LEU A 130 -1.96 5.78 5.49
CA LEU A 130 -1.75 6.22 4.10
C LEU A 130 -2.75 7.31 3.67
N LEU A 131 -4.04 7.17 4.02
CA LEU A 131 -5.10 8.16 3.74
C LEU A 131 -4.84 9.51 4.41
N SER A 132 -4.06 9.51 5.51
CA SER A 132 -3.72 10.72 6.27
C SER A 132 -2.48 11.45 5.74
N LEU A 133 -1.80 10.90 4.73
CA LEU A 133 -0.65 11.55 4.08
C LEU A 133 -1.12 12.74 3.24
N ALA A 134 -0.24 13.73 3.08
CA ALA A 134 -0.52 14.94 2.31
C ALA A 134 0.54 15.14 1.20
N PRO A 135 0.20 15.84 0.10
CA PRO A 135 1.18 16.23 -0.91
C PRO A 135 2.37 16.97 -0.27
N PRO A 136 3.61 16.75 -0.74
CA PRO A 136 3.98 16.04 -1.96
C PRO A 136 4.21 14.50 -1.80
N ASP A 137 3.50 13.81 -0.89
CA ASP A 137 3.62 12.35 -0.77
C ASP A 137 3.01 11.59 -1.97
N PRO A 138 3.69 10.56 -2.54
CA PRO A 138 3.19 9.80 -3.69
C PRO A 138 1.87 9.06 -3.46
N ALA A 139 1.62 8.50 -2.27
CA ALA A 139 0.32 7.89 -1.98
C ALA A 139 -0.78 8.94 -1.91
N ALA A 140 -0.50 10.12 -1.36
CA ALA A 140 -1.48 11.19 -1.32
C ALA A 140 -1.84 11.64 -2.75
N ALA A 141 -0.85 11.85 -3.62
CA ALA A 141 -1.07 12.19 -5.02
C ALA A 141 -1.87 11.11 -5.77
N LEU A 142 -1.54 9.83 -5.56
CA LEU A 142 -2.28 8.72 -6.16
C LEU A 142 -3.74 8.67 -5.69
N LEU A 143 -3.98 8.82 -4.38
CA LEU A 143 -5.33 8.80 -3.82
C LEU A 143 -6.16 10.00 -4.31
N ASP A 144 -5.54 11.16 -4.49
CA ASP A 144 -6.20 12.35 -5.05
C ASP A 144 -6.52 12.15 -6.55
N ALA A 145 -5.60 11.56 -7.34
CA ALA A 145 -5.84 11.25 -8.76
C ALA A 145 -6.91 10.17 -8.98
N LEU A 146 -7.12 9.30 -7.99
CA LEU A 146 -8.20 8.31 -7.96
C LEU A 146 -9.53 8.89 -7.43
N GLU A 147 -9.58 10.19 -7.10
CA GLU A 147 -10.76 10.88 -6.58
C GLU A 147 -11.34 10.23 -5.30
N ILE A 148 -10.46 9.64 -4.49
CA ILE A 148 -10.88 8.94 -3.27
C ILE A 148 -11.24 9.95 -2.17
N ASP A 149 -12.46 9.86 -1.63
CA ASP A 149 -12.83 10.58 -0.41
C ASP A 149 -12.11 9.97 0.80
N ARG A 150 -10.91 10.48 1.06
CA ARG A 150 -10.01 10.00 2.11
C ARG A 150 -10.63 10.10 3.50
N ALA A 151 -11.46 11.12 3.74
CA ALA A 151 -12.12 11.33 5.01
C ALA A 151 -13.21 10.27 5.23
N ALA A 152 -14.09 10.07 4.24
CA ALA A 152 -15.16 9.08 4.32
C ALA A 152 -14.63 7.65 4.40
N VAL A 153 -13.59 7.30 3.62
CA VAL A 153 -12.93 5.99 3.71
C VAL A 153 -12.30 5.80 5.09
N GLY A 154 -11.58 6.80 5.58
CA GLY A 154 -10.93 6.73 6.89
C GLY A 154 -11.92 6.58 8.04
N ALA A 155 -13.13 7.16 7.95
CA ALA A 155 -14.18 6.97 8.94
C ALA A 155 -14.69 5.53 8.95
N ARG A 156 -15.05 4.97 7.79
CA ARG A 156 -15.52 3.59 7.63
C ARG A 156 -14.51 2.55 8.16
N LEU A 157 -13.21 2.76 7.90
CA LEU A 157 -12.16 1.88 8.40
C LEU A 157 -12.03 1.92 9.92
N ARG A 158 -12.17 3.10 10.54
CA ARG A 158 -12.12 3.23 12.01
C ARG A 158 -13.32 2.53 12.68
N GLU A 159 -14.50 2.63 12.08
CA GLU A 159 -15.68 1.87 12.53
C GLU A 159 -15.44 0.36 12.45
N THR A 160 -14.81 -0.09 11.36
CA THR A 160 -14.45 -1.51 11.18
C THR A 160 -13.50 -2.01 12.29
N ILE A 161 -12.49 -1.22 12.65
CA ILE A 161 -11.51 -1.57 13.70
C ILE A 161 -12.14 -1.52 15.10
N ALA A 162 -13.05 -0.58 15.35
CA ALA A 162 -13.72 -0.43 16.64
C ALA A 162 -14.69 -1.60 16.96
N GLY A 163 -15.08 -2.38 15.95
CA GLY A 163 -16.09 -3.44 16.07
C GLY A 163 -17.51 -2.88 16.22
N PRO A 164 -18.55 -3.73 16.14
CA PRO A 164 -19.92 -3.29 16.36
C PRO A 164 -20.02 -2.72 17.78
N LYS A 165 -20.40 -1.44 17.91
CA LYS A 165 -20.93 -0.94 19.19
C LYS A 165 -22.11 -1.83 19.54
N ALA A 166 -22.03 -2.52 20.68
CA ALA A 166 -23.18 -3.21 21.23
C ALA A 166 -24.34 -2.22 21.23
N GLN A 167 -25.41 -2.54 20.50
CA GLN A 167 -26.65 -1.79 20.60
C GLN A 167 -27.12 -1.99 22.03
N ASP A 168 -26.93 -0.98 22.87
CA ASP A 168 -27.55 -0.92 24.19
C ASP A 168 -29.06 -0.98 23.97
N GLY A 169 -29.67 -2.03 24.51
CA GLY A 169 -31.09 -2.27 24.44
C GLY A 169 -31.90 -1.11 25.03
N GLY A 170 -32.96 -0.78 24.31
CA GLY A 170 -34.13 -0.05 24.81
C GLY A 170 -35.38 -0.82 24.38
#